data_AF-A0A3S4H464-F1
#
_entry.id   AF-A0A3S4H464-F1
#
_cell.length_a   1.000
_cell.length_b   1.000
_cell.length_c   1.000
_cell.angle_alpha   90.00
_cell.angle_beta   90.00
_cell.angle_gamma   90.00
#
_symmetry.space_group_name_H-M   'P 1'
#
loop_
_entity.id
_entity.type
_entity.pdbx_description
1 polymer ?
#
loop_
_entity_poly.entity_id
_entity_poly.type
_entity_poly.pdbx_seq_one_letter_code
_entity_poly.pdbx_strand_id
1 'polypeptide(L)'
;MLKYLLLELPDGWIIIHLGMSGSLRILPEALPAEKHDHVDLVMSNGKILRYTDPRRFGAWLWTKELEGHNVLAHLGPGAAKR
;
A
#
# COMPACT_ATOMS: atom_id res chain seq x y z
N MET A 1 -5.16 -6.41 13.87
CA MET A 1 -5.38 -4.95 13.78
C MET A 1 -5.36 -4.60 12.30
N LEU A 2 -6.50 -4.21 11.73
CA LEU A 2 -6.59 -3.77 10.34
C LEU A 2 -5.80 -2.47 10.21
N LYS A 3 -4.68 -2.50 9.48
CA LYS A 3 -3.87 -1.32 9.18
C LYS A 3 -3.86 -1.13 7.68
N TYR A 4 -4.42 -0.01 7.24
CA TYR A 4 -4.38 0.42 5.85
C TYR A 4 -3.50 1.66 5.75
N LEU A 5 -2.65 1.71 4.72
CA LEU A 5 -2.00 2.93 4.29
C LEU A 5 -2.74 3.45 3.06
N LEU A 6 -2.92 4.75 2.98
CA LEU A 6 -3.59 5.42 1.88
C LEU A 6 -2.57 6.30 1.17
N LEU A 7 -2.40 6.11 -0.13
CA LEU A 7 -1.62 7.00 -0.98
C LEU A 7 -2.58 7.80 -1.84
N GLU A 8 -2.62 9.12 -1.62
CA GLU A 8 -3.39 10.05 -2.45
C GLU A 8 -2.65 10.31 -3.76
N LEU A 9 -3.33 10.12 -4.88
CA LEU A 9 -2.89 10.48 -6.22
C LEU A 9 -3.87 11.52 -6.80
N PRO A 10 -3.48 12.26 -7.86
CA PRO A 10 -4.36 13.26 -8.47
C PRO A 10 -5.75 12.73 -8.88
N ASP A 11 -5.82 11.48 -9.35
CA ASP A 11 -7.05 10.88 -9.89
C ASP A 11 -7.67 9.80 -8.98
N GLY A 12 -7.22 9.69 -7.72
CA GLY A 12 -7.74 8.69 -6.78
C GLY A 12 -6.72 8.23 -5.75
N TRP A 13 -6.91 7.01 -5.26
CA TRP A 13 -6.22 6.51 -4.07
C TRP A 13 -5.72 5.08 -4.26
N ILE A 14 -4.49 4.83 -3.80
CA ILE A 14 -4.01 3.47 -3.56
C ILE A 14 -4.22 3.13 -2.09
N ILE A 15 -4.94 2.04 -1.84
CA ILE A 15 -5.16 1.48 -0.50
C ILE A 15 -4.25 0.26 -0.34
N ILE A 16 -3.35 0.31 0.64
CA ILE A 16 -2.40 -0.77 0.92
C ILE A 16 -2.74 -1.40 2.27
N HIS A 17 -3.09 -2.68 2.25
CA HIS A 17 -3.22 -3.50 3.45
C HIS A 17 -1.96 -4.34 3.62
N LEU A 18 -1.26 -4.22 4.76
CA LEU A 18 -0.04 -4.98 4.99
C LEU A 18 -0.30 -6.43 5.44
N GLY A 19 -1.50 -6.73 5.92
CA GLY A 19 -1.76 -8.03 6.52
C GLY A 19 -0.90 -8.28 7.77
N MET A 20 -0.44 -9.52 7.94
CA MET A 20 0.37 -9.91 9.11
C MET A 20 1.88 -9.86 8.86
N SER A 21 2.31 -10.03 7.61
CA SER A 21 3.73 -10.16 7.24
C SER A 21 4.17 -9.19 6.15
N GLY A 22 3.28 -8.33 5.67
CA GLY A 22 3.60 -7.31 4.68
C GLY A 22 4.43 -6.18 5.27
N SER A 23 5.41 -5.71 4.51
CA SER A 23 6.22 -4.55 4.84
C SER A 23 6.44 -3.66 3.62
N LEU A 24 6.75 -2.39 3.87
CA LEU A 24 7.11 -1.40 2.85
C LEU A 24 8.50 -0.85 3.14
N ARG A 25 9.33 -0.72 2.11
CA ARG A 25 10.64 -0.07 2.20
C ARG A 25 10.88 0.87 1.02
N ILE A 26 11.58 1.98 1.28
CA ILE A 26 12.09 2.86 0.23
C ILE A 26 13.49 2.39 -0.16
N LEU A 27 13.68 2.08 -1.43
CA LEU A 27 14.98 1.79 -2.01
C LEU A 27 15.51 3.05 -2.73
N PRO A 28 16.81 3.35 -2.60
CA PRO A 28 17.41 4.52 -3.24
C PRO A 28 17.51 4.36 -4.77
N GLU A 29 17.55 3.11 -5.26
CA GLU A 29 17.66 2.76 -6.66
C GLU A 29 16.95 1.43 -6.95
N ALA A 30 16.85 1.06 -8.23
CA ALA A 30 16.30 -0.21 -8.65
C ALA A 30 17.23 -1.38 -8.31
N LEU A 31 16.83 -2.19 -7.34
CA LEU A 31 17.48 -3.46 -7.01
C LEU A 31 16.65 -4.63 -7.56
N PRO A 32 17.26 -5.76 -7.93
CA PRO A 32 16.52 -6.97 -8.31
C PRO A 32 15.46 -7.33 -7.24
N ALA A 33 14.30 -7.81 -7.69
CA ALA A 33 13.26 -8.29 -6.78
C ALA A 33 13.71 -9.60 -6.14
N GLU A 34 13.59 -9.69 -4.82
CA GLU A 34 13.82 -10.92 -4.07
C GLU A 34 12.53 -11.74 -3.92
N LYS A 35 12.66 -12.94 -3.35
CA LYS A 35 11.51 -13.76 -3.01
C LYS A 35 10.59 -12.96 -2.08
N HIS A 36 9.30 -12.96 -2.43
CA HIS A 36 8.24 -12.26 -1.71
C HIS A 36 8.18 -10.74 -1.92
N ASP A 37 9.06 -10.15 -2.73
CA ASP A 37 8.87 -8.80 -3.24
C ASP A 37 7.79 -8.85 -4.32
N HIS A 38 6.59 -8.34 -4.02
CA HIS A 38 5.40 -8.54 -4.88
C HIS A 38 5.01 -7.30 -5.66
N VAL A 39 5.29 -6.10 -5.15
CA VAL A 39 4.92 -4.83 -5.81
C VAL A 39 6.05 -3.82 -5.64
N ASP A 40 6.44 -3.19 -6.75
CA ASP A 40 7.28 -2.00 -6.77
C ASP A 40 6.49 -0.81 -7.31
N LEU A 41 6.43 0.27 -6.53
CA LEU A 41 6.01 1.58 -6.99
C LEU A 41 7.26 2.41 -7.29
N VAL A 42 7.59 2.52 -8.58
CA VAL A 42 8.74 3.28 -9.07
C VAL A 42 8.36 4.76 -9.16
N MET A 43 9.06 5.60 -8.41
CA MET A 43 8.80 7.04 -8.35
C MET A 43 9.67 7.80 -9.37
N SER A 44 9.21 8.96 -9.81
CA SER A 44 9.91 9.79 -10.81
C SER A 44 11.28 10.29 -10.36
N ASN A 45 11.55 10.30 -9.04
CA ASN A 45 12.86 10.64 -8.47
C ASN A 45 13.84 9.44 -8.44
N GLY A 46 13.51 8.32 -9.09
CA GLY A 46 14.36 7.13 -9.18
C GLY A 46 14.29 6.20 -7.97
N LYS A 47 13.65 6.61 -6.87
CA LYS A 47 13.45 5.75 -5.70
C LYS A 47 12.28 4.80 -5.92
N ILE A 48 12.29 3.68 -5.18
CA ILE A 48 11.24 2.67 -5.27
C ILE A 48 10.62 2.45 -3.90
N LEU A 49 9.29 2.48 -3.81
CA LEU A 49 8.56 1.94 -2.68
C LEU A 49 8.24 0.47 -2.98
N ARG A 50 8.92 -0.43 -2.28
CA ARG A 50 8.80 -1.88 -2.46
C ARG A 50 7.96 -2.50 -1.37
N TYR A 51 7.02 -3.36 -1.77
CA TYR A 51 6.17 -4.16 -0.91
C TYR A 51 6.57 -5.63 -0.92
N THR A 52 6.81 -6.16 0.27
CA THR A 52 7.19 -7.56 0.48
C THR A 52 6.19 -8.23 1.40
N ASP A 53 5.67 -9.39 1.02
CA ASP A 53 4.74 -10.15 1.88
C ASP A 53 4.90 -11.67 1.74
N PRO A 54 5.64 -12.31 2.66
CA PRO A 54 5.86 -13.75 2.63
C PRO A 54 4.59 -14.61 2.57
N ARG A 55 3.50 -14.17 3.19
CA ARG A 55 2.25 -14.94 3.29
C ARG A 55 1.19 -14.53 2.28
N ARG A 56 1.39 -13.42 1.56
CA ARG A 56 0.48 -12.89 0.52
C ARG A 56 -0.95 -12.63 1.02
N PHE A 57 -1.06 -12.11 2.25
CA PHE A 57 -2.33 -11.77 2.88
C PHE A 57 -2.61 -10.25 2.88
N GLY A 58 -1.65 -9.44 2.48
CA GLY A 58 -1.92 -8.04 2.20
C GLY A 58 -2.53 -7.80 0.81
N ALA A 59 -2.84 -6.55 0.53
CA ALA A 59 -3.54 -6.14 -0.68
C ALA A 59 -3.11 -4.75 -1.13
N TRP A 60 -3.15 -4.54 -2.45
CA TRP A 60 -3.00 -3.25 -3.11
C TRP A 60 -4.25 -3.02 -3.94
N LEU A 61 -5.02 -1.98 -3.60
CA LEU A 61 -6.30 -1.69 -4.21
C LEU A 61 -6.29 -0.25 -4.75
N TRP A 62 -7.01 -0.03 -5.84
CA TRP A 62 -7.21 1.30 -6.42
C TRP A 62 -8.68 1.70 -6.30
N THR A 63 -8.92 2.95 -5.95
CA THR A 63 -10.26 3.55 -6.00
C THR A 63 -10.17 5.02 -6.39
N LYS A 64 -11.20 5.55 -7.04
CA LYS A 64 -11.32 7.01 -7.27
C LYS A 64 -11.70 7.74 -5.98
N GLU A 65 -12.56 7.12 -5.17
CA GLU A 65 -13.13 7.70 -3.96
C GLU A 65 -12.97 6.74 -2.78
N LEU A 66 -12.60 7.27 -1.61
CA LEU A 66 -12.46 6.47 -0.39
C LEU A 66 -13.79 6.23 0.30
N GLU A 67 -14.72 7.17 0.17
CA GLU A 67 -16.01 7.11 0.83
C GLU A 67 -16.83 5.90 0.32
N GLY A 68 -17.38 5.13 1.26
CA GLY A 68 -18.13 3.91 0.92
C GLY A 68 -17.28 2.74 0.40
N HIS A 69 -15.95 2.86 0.30
CA HIS A 69 -15.12 1.74 -0.17
C HIS A 69 -15.15 0.58 0.86
N ASN A 70 -15.56 -0.61 0.42
CA ASN A 70 -15.88 -1.76 1.28
C ASN A 70 -14.80 -2.07 2.33
N VAL A 71 -13.52 -2.00 1.97
CA VAL A 71 -12.41 -2.35 2.89
C VAL A 71 -12.14 -1.28 3.96
N LEU A 72 -12.69 -0.08 3.79
CA LEU A 72 -12.57 1.04 4.72
C LEU A 72 -13.87 1.30 5.48
N ALA A 73 -15.01 0.74 5.05
CA ALA A 73 -16.33 0.99 5.65
C ALA A 73 -16.41 0.69 7.16
N HIS A 74 -15.59 -0.25 7.64
CA HIS A 74 -15.49 -0.63 9.05
C HIS A 74 -14.51 0.21 9.88
N LEU A 75 -13.75 1.12 9.25
CA LEU A 75 -12.89 2.06 9.94
C LEU A 75 -13.73 3.29 10.31
N GLY A 76 -13.98 3.49 11.60
CA GLY A 76 -14.76 4.64 12.06
C GLY A 76 -14.17 6.00 11.65
N PRO A 77 -14.90 7.12 11.84
CA PRO A 77 -14.64 8.45 11.26
C PRO A 77 -13.26 9.12 11.52
N GLY A 78 -12.32 8.47 12.21
CA GLY A 78 -11.00 9.01 12.57
C GLY A 78 -9.79 8.23 12.05
N ALA A 79 -9.99 7.13 11.32
CA ALA A 79 -8.88 6.23 10.95
C ALA A 79 -7.96 6.76 9.85
N ALA A 80 -8.42 7.71 9.02
CA ALA A 80 -7.66 8.22 7.88
C ALA A 80 -6.63 9.33 8.23
N LYS A 81 -6.39 9.61 9.53
CA LYS A 81 -5.64 10.81 9.97
C LYS A 81 -4.25 10.57 10.57
N ARG A 82 -3.63 9.39 10.42
CA ARG A 82 -2.29 9.14 10.98
C ARG A 82 -1.38 8.35 10.06
#